data_AF-M1DXK9-F1
#
_entry.id   AF-M1DXK9-F1
#
_cell.length_a   1.000
_cell.length_b   1.000
_cell.length_c   1.000
_cell.angle_alpha   90.00
_cell.angle_beta   90.00
_cell.angle_gamma   90.00
#
_symmetry.space_group_name_H-M   'P 1'
#
loop_
_entity.id
_entity.type
_entity.pdbx_description
1 polymer ?
#
loop_
_entity_poly.entity_id
_entity_poly.type
_entity_poly.pdbx_seq_one_letter_code
_entity_poly.pdbx_strand_id
1 'polypeptide(L)'
;MQITPKESDEDDESKKMILQASIASIKRNTRILICNKLDKIQRLINEKIWLVHHIIATDVFKEERKEVVDEAWRNTVLQPCLDIVERFIKNDDQNISIECT
;
A
#
# COMPACT_ATOMS: atom_id res chain seq x y z
N MET A 1 -34.26 43.73 -18.79
CA MET A 1 -34.54 42.29 -18.68
C MET A 1 -33.20 41.60 -18.48
N GLN A 2 -32.82 41.27 -17.24
CA GLN A 2 -31.59 40.53 -16.98
C GLN A 2 -31.95 39.04 -17.06
N ILE A 3 -31.40 38.35 -18.06
CA ILE A 3 -31.47 36.90 -18.15
C ILE A 3 -30.24 36.38 -17.39
N THR A 4 -30.40 36.08 -16.11
CA THR A 4 -29.45 35.20 -15.42
C THR A 4 -29.69 33.78 -15.95
N PRO A 5 -28.67 33.05 -16.41
CA PRO A 5 -28.84 31.63 -16.73
C PRO A 5 -29.30 30.92 -15.46
N LYS A 6 -30.51 30.37 -15.50
CA LYS A 6 -30.99 29.47 -14.46
C LYS A 6 -30.28 28.14 -14.72
N GLU A 7 -29.19 27.88 -14.03
CA GLU A 7 -28.68 26.51 -13.92
C GLU A 7 -29.84 25.67 -13.39
N SER A 8 -30.32 24.73 -14.21
CA SER A 8 -31.46 23.88 -13.86
C SER A 8 -30.98 22.74 -12.97
N ASP A 9 -31.86 22.25 -12.09
CA ASP A 9 -31.56 21.12 -11.19
C ASP A 9 -31.13 19.84 -11.97
N GLU A 10 -31.51 19.72 -13.26
CA GLU A 10 -31.05 18.66 -14.17
C GLU A 10 -29.53 18.71 -14.47
N ASP A 11 -28.94 19.91 -14.55
CA ASP A 11 -27.50 20.08 -14.78
C ASP A 11 -26.68 19.71 -13.53
N ASP A 12 -27.20 20.01 -12.34
CA ASP A 12 -26.55 19.66 -11.07
C ASP A 12 -26.57 18.14 -10.82
N GLU A 13 -27.70 17.47 -11.08
CA GLU A 13 -27.77 16.01 -10.97
C GLU A 13 -26.87 15.32 -12.02
N SER A 14 -26.77 15.86 -13.23
CA SER A 14 -25.86 15.36 -14.26
C SER A 14 -24.38 15.47 -13.83
N LYS A 15 -23.96 16.62 -13.29
CA LYS A 15 -22.61 16.84 -12.75
C LYS A 15 -22.30 15.86 -11.62
N LYS A 16 -23.25 15.64 -10.71
CA LYS A 16 -23.14 14.69 -9.60
C LYS A 16 -23.01 13.25 -10.08
N MET A 17 -23.78 12.84 -11.09
CA MET A 17 -23.67 11.50 -11.70
C MET A 17 -22.28 11.27 -12.30
N ILE A 18 -21.77 12.24 -13.07
CA ILE A 18 -20.42 12.16 -13.65
C ILE A 18 -19.36 12.08 -12.54
N LEU A 19 -19.46 12.93 -11.52
CA LEU A 19 -18.53 12.93 -10.39
C LEU A 19 -18.49 11.58 -9.67
N GLN A 20 -19.66 10.99 -9.37
CA GLN A 20 -19.75 9.68 -8.73
C GLN A 20 -19.16 8.57 -9.61
N ALA A 21 -19.46 8.59 -10.91
CA ALA A 21 -18.89 7.64 -11.87
C ALA A 21 -17.35 7.77 -11.95
N SER A 22 -16.83 9.00 -11.97
CA SER A 22 -15.38 9.25 -11.96
C SER A 22 -14.73 8.77 -10.68
N ILE A 23 -15.31 9.04 -9.50
CA ILE A 23 -14.80 8.54 -8.21
C ILE A 23 -14.79 7.01 -8.19
N ALA A 24 -15.87 6.37 -8.63
CA ALA A 24 -15.95 4.92 -8.70
C ALA A 24 -14.89 4.32 -9.65
N SER A 25 -14.67 4.96 -10.80
CA SER A 25 -13.63 4.57 -11.75
C SER A 25 -12.23 4.69 -11.15
N ILE A 26 -11.91 5.79 -10.46
CA ILE A 26 -10.62 5.97 -9.77
C ILE A 26 -10.41 4.87 -8.73
N LYS A 27 -11.40 4.59 -7.87
CA LYS A 27 -11.31 3.52 -6.87
C LYS A 27 -11.08 2.15 -7.52
N ARG A 28 -11.81 1.84 -8.59
CA ARG A 28 -11.67 0.58 -9.34
C ARG A 28 -10.27 0.45 -9.96
N ASN A 29 -9.79 1.51 -10.61
CA ASN A 29 -8.49 1.52 -11.27
C ASN A 29 -7.34 1.37 -10.26
N THR A 30 -7.43 2.03 -9.10
CA THR A 30 -6.48 1.85 -8.01
C THR A 30 -6.47 0.41 -7.52
N ARG A 31 -7.63 -0.22 -7.32
CA ARG A 31 -7.69 -1.64 -6.92
C ARG A 31 -7.00 -2.55 -7.93
N ILE A 32 -7.28 -2.38 -9.23
CA ILE A 32 -6.63 -3.15 -10.30
C ILE A 32 -5.12 -2.94 -10.27
N LEU A 33 -4.66 -1.70 -10.11
CA LEU A 33 -3.24 -1.39 -10.04
C LEU A 33 -2.56 -2.11 -8.87
N ILE A 34 -3.17 -2.10 -7.68
CA ILE A 34 -2.62 -2.79 -6.50
C ILE A 34 -2.58 -4.30 -6.69
N CYS A 35 -3.62 -4.92 -7.26
CA CYS A 35 -3.60 -6.35 -7.60
C CYS A 35 -2.45 -6.68 -8.57
N ASN A 36 -2.29 -5.90 -9.64
CA ASN A 36 -1.21 -6.11 -10.60
C ASN A 36 0.19 -5.94 -9.99
N LYS A 37 0.33 -5.06 -8.98
CA LYS A 37 1.59 -4.87 -8.25
C LYS A 37 1.87 -6.07 -7.34
N LEU A 38 0.87 -6.60 -6.66
CA LEU A 38 0.98 -7.81 -5.85
C LEU A 38 1.41 -9.01 -6.70
N ASP A 39 0.79 -9.21 -7.85
CA ASP A 39 1.16 -10.28 -8.78
C ASP A 39 2.63 -10.17 -9.22
N LYS A 40 3.10 -8.95 -9.53
CA LYS A 40 4.51 -8.72 -9.87
C LYS A 40 5.46 -9.09 -8.73
N ILE A 41 5.12 -8.73 -7.49
CA ILE A 41 5.93 -9.09 -6.32
C ILE A 41 5.95 -10.60 -6.12
N GLN A 42 4.80 -11.27 -6.21
CA GLN A 42 4.70 -12.72 -6.10
C GLN A 42 5.53 -13.43 -7.17
N ARG A 43 5.54 -12.91 -8.40
CA ARG A 43 6.39 -13.43 -9.47
C ARG A 43 7.88 -13.24 -9.18
N LEU A 44 8.30 -12.10 -8.63
CA LEU A 44 9.70 -11.93 -8.20
C LEU A 44 10.09 -12.95 -7.13
N ILE A 45 9.21 -13.22 -6.16
CA ILE A 45 9.47 -14.20 -5.10
C ILE A 45 9.53 -15.62 -5.69
N ASN A 46 8.51 -16.02 -6.47
CA ASN A 46 8.32 -17.40 -6.88
C ASN A 46 9.14 -17.79 -8.13
N GLU A 47 9.24 -16.91 -9.12
CA GLU A 47 9.94 -17.20 -10.39
C GLU A 47 11.43 -16.84 -10.33
N LYS A 48 11.80 -15.80 -9.56
CA LYS A 48 13.19 -15.34 -9.43
C LYS A 48 13.86 -15.80 -8.14
N ILE A 49 13.15 -16.54 -7.29
CA ILE A 49 13.64 -17.09 -6.02
C ILE A 49 14.30 -15.99 -5.18
N TRP A 50 13.70 -14.80 -5.19
CA TRP A 50 14.19 -13.70 -4.36
C TRP A 50 13.83 -13.97 -2.90
N LEU A 51 14.85 -14.00 -2.05
CA LEU A 51 14.69 -14.07 -0.62
C LEU A 51 14.14 -12.73 -0.12
N VAL A 52 12.83 -12.66 0.07
CA VAL A 52 12.13 -11.46 0.55
C VAL A 52 11.53 -11.74 1.92
N HIS A 53 11.80 -10.86 2.88
CA HIS A 53 11.13 -10.89 4.18
C HIS A 53 9.74 -10.23 4.06
N HIS A 54 8.69 -10.99 4.38
CA HIS A 54 7.31 -10.51 4.28
C HIS A 54 6.89 -9.78 5.57
N ILE A 55 6.51 -8.51 5.46
CA ILE A 55 6.02 -7.68 6.56
C ILE A 55 4.52 -7.43 6.38
N ILE A 56 3.71 -7.91 7.33
CA ILE A 56 2.25 -7.82 7.25
C ILE A 56 1.77 -6.60 8.04
N ALA A 57 1.41 -5.54 7.32
CA ALA A 57 0.90 -4.30 7.90
C ALA A 57 -0.64 -4.27 8.01
N THR A 58 -1.34 -5.38 7.76
CA THR A 58 -2.81 -5.43 7.68
C THR A 58 -3.48 -4.88 8.93
N ASP A 59 -2.95 -5.19 10.12
CA ASP A 59 -3.54 -4.76 11.39
C ASP A 59 -3.43 -3.25 11.63
N VAL A 60 -2.44 -2.58 11.02
CA VAL A 60 -2.33 -1.11 11.04
C VAL A 60 -3.55 -0.45 10.41
N PHE A 61 -4.09 -1.05 9.35
CA PHE A 61 -5.20 -0.48 8.58
C PHE A 61 -6.59 -0.87 9.11
N LYS A 62 -6.68 -1.61 10.23
CA LYS A 62 -7.97 -2.03 10.83
C LYS A 62 -8.54 -1.02 11.83
N GLU A 63 -7.75 -0.07 12.30
CA GLU A 63 -8.10 0.85 13.37
C GLU A 63 -8.09 2.30 12.87
N GLU A 64 -8.98 3.13 13.41
CA GLU A 64 -9.16 4.53 12.96
C GLU A 64 -8.53 5.52 13.95
N ARG A 65 -8.33 5.12 15.22
CA ARG A 65 -7.67 5.95 16.22
C ARG A 65 -6.18 6.01 15.98
N LYS A 66 -5.68 7.23 15.76
CA LYS A 66 -4.28 7.49 15.41
C LYS A 66 -3.29 6.88 16.41
N GLU A 67 -3.54 7.00 17.70
CA GLU A 67 -2.63 6.48 18.74
C GLU A 67 -2.47 4.96 18.63
N VAL A 68 -3.56 4.26 18.34
CA VAL A 68 -3.57 2.80 18.18
C VAL A 68 -2.96 2.38 16.83
N VAL A 69 -3.13 3.19 15.79
CA VAL A 69 -2.48 3.00 14.47
C VAL A 69 -0.96 3.15 14.58
N ASP A 70 -0.48 4.17 15.30
CA ASP A 70 0.96 4.42 15.49
C ASP A 70 1.61 3.27 16.28
N GLU A 71 0.94 2.78 17.33
CA GLU A 71 1.38 1.62 18.09
C GLU A 71 1.39 0.33 17.23
N ALA A 72 0.31 0.08 16.49
CA ALA A 72 0.22 -1.06 15.58
C ALA A 72 1.35 -1.00 14.54
N TRP A 73 1.58 0.15 13.91
CA TRP A 73 2.67 0.35 12.95
C TRP A 73 4.04 0.05 13.57
N ARG A 74 4.29 0.60 14.77
CA ARG A 74 5.54 0.38 15.49
C ARG A 74 5.79 -1.12 15.68
N ASN A 75 4.77 -1.86 16.11
CA ASN A 75 4.91 -3.25 16.51
C ASN A 75 4.87 -4.23 15.32
N THR A 76 4.06 -3.98 14.27
CA THR A 76 3.89 -4.91 13.14
C THR A 76 4.76 -4.59 11.93
N VAL A 77 5.27 -3.36 11.82
CA VAL A 77 6.09 -2.92 10.67
C VAL A 77 7.48 -2.51 11.13
N LEU A 78 7.59 -1.50 12.01
CA LEU A 78 8.89 -0.91 12.33
C LEU A 78 9.82 -1.87 13.06
N GLN A 79 9.38 -2.47 14.17
CA GLN A 79 10.22 -3.38 14.96
C GLN A 79 10.69 -4.59 14.13
N PRO A 80 9.81 -5.32 13.40
CA PRO A 80 10.26 -6.42 12.55
C PRO A 80 11.28 -6.00 11.49
N CYS A 81 11.10 -4.83 10.86
CA CYS A 81 12.08 -4.31 9.89
C CYS A 81 13.43 -4.02 10.54
N LEU A 82 13.45 -3.40 11.73
CA LEU A 82 14.68 -3.14 12.46
C LEU A 82 15.40 -4.44 12.83
N ASP A 83 14.68 -5.44 13.34
CA ASP A 83 15.25 -6.74 13.69
C ASP A 83 15.88 -7.45 12.49
N ILE A 84 15.21 -7.40 11.32
CA ILE A 84 15.73 -8.00 10.08
C ILE A 84 17.02 -7.30 9.65
N VAL A 85 17.04 -5.96 9.64
CA VAL A 85 18.21 -5.18 9.24
C VAL A 85 19.36 -5.37 10.23
N GLU A 86 19.08 -5.40 11.54
CA GLU A 86 20.08 -5.63 12.56
C GLU A 86 20.74 -7.01 12.40
N ARG A 87 19.95 -8.07 12.15
CA ARG A 87 20.48 -9.40 11.86
C ARG A 87 21.30 -9.43 10.58
N PHE A 88 20.83 -8.76 9.52
CA PHE A 88 21.56 -8.67 8.26
C PHE A 88 22.95 -8.06 8.48
N ILE A 89 23.02 -6.91 9.14
CA ILE A 89 24.29 -6.21 9.43
C ILE A 89 25.20 -7.08 10.31
N LYS A 90 24.68 -7.72 11.36
CA LYS A 90 25.46 -8.57 12.27
C LYS A 90 25.96 -9.87 11.62
N ASN A 91 25.22 -10.42 10.66
CA ASN A 91 25.61 -11.63 9.94
C ASN A 91 26.70 -11.34 8.89
N ASP A 92 26.75 -10.12 8.34
CA ASP A 92 27.85 -9.70 7.48
C ASP A 92 29.20 -9.64 8.23
N ASP A 93 29.18 -9.34 9.53
CA ASP A 93 30.39 -9.40 10.40
C ASP A 93 30.90 -10.84 10.62
N GLN A 94 30.04 -11.87 10.45
CA GLN A 94 30.40 -13.28 10.65
C GLN A 94 30.77 -14.01 9.34
N ASN A 95 30.56 -13.38 8.18
CA ASN A 95 30.80 -13.98 6.85
C ASN A 95 32.19 -13.65 6.25
N ILE A 96 33.11 -13.03 7.00
CA ILE A 96 34.50 -12.81 6.55
C ILE A 96 35.35 -14.10 6.60
N SER A 97 34.86 -15.19 7.20
CA SER A 97 35.59 -16.45 7.26
C SER A 97 34.70 -17.67 7.14
N ILE A 98 34.19 -17.94 5.94
CA ILE A 98 33.87 -19.31 5.54
C ILE A 98 34.57 -19.57 4.21
N GLU A 99 35.78 -20.11 4.32
CA GLU A 99 36.57 -20.70 3.25
C GLU A 99 35.79 -21.90 2.69
N CYS A 100 35.44 -21.84 1.40
CA CYS A 100 34.85 -22.98 0.69
C CYS A 100 35.81 -24.17 0.70
N THR A 101 35.41 -25.27 1.35
CA THR A 101 35.94 -26.62 1.09
C THR A 101 34.82 -27.50 0.56
#